data_AF-A0A483AH98-F1
#
_entry.id   AF-A0A483AH98-F1
#
_cell.length_a   1.000
_cell.length_b   1.000
_cell.length_c   1.000
_cell.angle_alpha   90.00
_cell.angle_beta   90.00
_cell.angle_gamma   90.00
#
_symmetry.space_group_name_H-M   'P 1'
#
loop_
_entity.id
_entity.type
_entity.pdbx_description
1 polymer ?
#
loop_
_entity_poly.entity_id
_entity_poly.type
_entity_poly.pdbx_seq_one_letter_code
_entity_poly.pdbx_strand_id
1 'polypeptide(L)'
;MSIESIVIISITFLLMFWLFWKDLSSYKGNNHQDFKSILVSTGVLGTFIGIFIGLLGFDSNSVVDSVPKLLDGLKTAFVTSIAGMGLAILLSIIQKIKAEMMPKMKLQP
;
A
#
# COMPACT_ATOMS: atom_id res chain seq x y z
N MET A 1 16.22 -13.82 5.12
CA MET A 1 15.80 -12.49 4.64
C MET A 1 17.04 -11.64 4.40
N SER A 2 17.41 -11.47 3.14
CA SER A 2 18.54 -10.62 2.71
C SER A 2 18.36 -9.17 3.16
N ILE A 3 19.46 -8.51 3.55
CA ILE A 3 19.46 -7.10 3.99
C ILE A 3 18.82 -6.19 2.93
N GLU A 4 19.04 -6.48 1.65
CA GLU A 4 18.45 -5.74 0.53
C GLU A 4 16.92 -5.79 0.55
N SER A 5 16.33 -6.96 0.83
CA SER A 5 14.88 -7.12 0.92
C SER A 5 14.30 -6.33 2.10
N ILE A 6 15.01 -6.30 3.23
CA ILE A 6 14.60 -5.53 4.43
C ILE A 6 14.64 -4.03 4.15
N VAL A 7 15.69 -3.55 3.48
CA VAL A 7 15.83 -2.13 3.10
C VAL A 7 14.71 -1.72 2.16
N ILE A 8 14.38 -2.55 1.16
CA ILE A 8 13.32 -2.25 0.19
C ILE A 8 11.95 -2.24 0.85
N ILE A 9 11.65 -3.21 1.72
CA ILE A 9 10.41 -3.19 2.53
C ILE A 9 10.36 -1.91 3.34
N SER A 10 11.43 -1.57 4.05
CA SER A 10 11.47 -0.41 4.95
C SER A 10 11.26 0.91 4.19
N ILE A 11 11.91 1.09 3.04
CA ILE A 11 11.73 2.25 2.16
C ILE A 11 10.30 2.31 1.60
N THR A 12 9.75 1.17 1.15
CA THR A 12 8.38 1.09 0.61
C THR A 12 7.35 1.39 1.70
N PHE A 13 7.56 0.89 2.91
CA PHE A 13 6.72 1.15 4.07
C PHE A 13 6.80 2.60 4.52
N LEU A 14 8.00 3.19 4.55
CA LEU A 14 8.21 4.62 4.84
C LEU A 14 7.55 5.51 3.79
N LEU A 15 7.64 5.15 2.51
CA LEU A 15 7.00 5.87 1.42
C LEU A 15 5.47 5.74 1.47
N MET A 16 4.94 4.54 1.73
CA MET A 16 3.50 4.34 1.96
C MET A 16 2.99 5.08 3.20
N PHE A 17 3.79 5.11 4.27
CA PHE A 17 3.46 5.81 5.50
C PHE A 17 3.53 7.34 5.34
N TRP A 18 4.53 7.84 4.61
CA TRP A 18 4.59 9.24 4.20
C TRP A 18 3.36 9.59 3.37
N LEU A 19 3.08 8.82 2.30
CA LEU A 19 1.92 9.06 1.45
C LEU A 19 0.61 9.01 2.25
N PHE A 20 0.45 8.06 3.16
CA PHE A 20 -0.69 7.98 4.08
C PHE A 20 -0.80 9.20 4.99
N TRP A 21 0.31 9.67 5.57
CA TRP A 21 0.32 10.88 6.41
C TRP A 21 0.02 12.15 5.62
N LYS A 22 0.56 12.26 4.39
CA LYS A 22 0.29 13.36 3.47
C LYS A 22 -1.16 13.34 3.01
N ASP A 23 -1.72 12.16 2.78
CA ASP A 23 -3.10 11.96 2.38
C ASP A 23 -4.08 12.31 3.52
N LEU A 24 -3.81 11.83 4.74
CA LEU A 24 -4.56 12.25 5.94
C LEU A 24 -4.47 13.77 6.18
N SER A 25 -3.30 14.36 5.97
CA SER A 25 -3.11 15.81 6.12
C SER A 25 -3.77 16.61 4.99
N SER A 26 -3.88 16.03 3.79
CA SER A 26 -4.53 16.65 2.63
C SER A 26 -6.07 16.51 2.69
N TYR A 27 -6.60 15.55 3.44
CA TYR A 27 -8.03 15.39 3.72
C TYR A 27 -8.64 16.57 4.52
N LYS A 28 -7.81 17.52 5.00
CA LYS A 28 -8.24 18.77 5.63
C LYS A 28 -8.64 19.86 4.62
N GLY A 29 -8.38 19.67 3.32
CA GLY A 29 -8.76 20.59 2.25
C GLY A 29 -10.07 20.18 1.55
N ASN A 30 -10.94 21.15 1.27
CA ASN A 30 -12.32 21.04 0.76
C ASN A 30 -12.57 20.31 -0.58
N ASN A 31 -11.64 19.51 -1.11
CA ASN A 31 -11.80 18.80 -2.37
C ASN A 31 -12.04 17.30 -2.14
N HIS A 32 -13.19 16.81 -2.63
CA HIS A 32 -13.59 15.40 -2.65
C HIS A 32 -12.72 14.61 -3.64
N GLN A 33 -11.45 14.37 -3.31
CA GLN A 33 -10.62 13.41 -4.04
C GLN A 33 -10.51 12.13 -3.22
N ASP A 34 -11.06 11.04 -3.76
CA ASP A 34 -10.96 9.70 -3.19
C ASP A 34 -9.54 9.14 -3.38
N PHE A 35 -8.62 9.54 -2.51
CA PHE A 35 -7.25 9.04 -2.49
C PHE A 35 -7.14 7.54 -2.14
N LYS A 36 -8.25 6.89 -1.76
CA LYS A 36 -8.36 5.43 -1.62
C LYS A 36 -7.81 4.68 -2.83
N SER A 37 -8.15 5.13 -4.04
CA SER A 37 -7.70 4.48 -5.28
C SER A 37 -6.18 4.53 -5.44
N ILE A 38 -5.57 5.67 -5.07
CA ILE A 38 -4.12 5.87 -5.14
C ILE A 38 -3.41 4.98 -4.11
N LEU A 39 -4.00 4.82 -2.92
CA LEU A 39 -3.45 3.96 -1.87
C LEU A 39 -3.45 2.47 -2.26
N VAL A 40 -4.56 2.00 -2.83
CA VAL A 40 -4.67 0.63 -3.36
C VAL A 40 -3.71 0.43 -4.53
N SER A 41 -3.64 1.38 -5.46
CA SER A 41 -2.71 1.33 -6.60
C SER A 41 -1.25 1.28 -6.16
N THR A 42 -0.89 2.04 -5.12
CA THR A 42 0.45 2.02 -4.51
C THR A 42 0.74 0.65 -3.88
N GLY A 43 -0.23 0.04 -3.19
CA GLY A 43 -0.11 -1.31 -2.65
C GLY A 43 0.12 -2.36 -3.74
N VAL A 44 -0.61 -2.26 -4.85
CA VAL A 44 -0.45 -3.13 -6.04
C VAL A 44 0.93 -2.92 -6.69
N LEU A 45 1.41 -1.69 -6.79
CA LEU A 45 2.75 -1.38 -7.27
C LEU A 45 3.83 -2.02 -6.39
N GLY A 46 3.66 -1.99 -5.05
CA GLY A 46 4.51 -2.70 -4.11
C GLY A 46 4.55 -4.22 -4.36
N THR A 47 3.40 -4.82 -4.70
CA THR A 47 3.32 -6.24 -5.09
C THR A 47 4.19 -6.54 -6.32
N PHE A 48 4.09 -5.72 -7.36
CA PHE A 48 4.89 -5.88 -8.57
C PHE A 48 6.39 -5.74 -8.29
N ILE A 49 6.79 -4.77 -7.45
CA ILE A 49 8.19 -4.60 -7.05
C ILE A 49 8.70 -5.82 -6.29
N GLY A 50 7.95 -6.33 -5.30
CA GLY A 50 8.35 -7.50 -4.51
C GLY A 50 8.56 -8.75 -5.36
N ILE A 51 7.64 -9.02 -6.28
CA ILE A 51 7.75 -10.12 -7.25
C ILE A 51 8.96 -9.90 -8.17
N PHE A 52 9.14 -8.70 -8.71
CA PHE A 52 10.25 -8.36 -9.60
C PHE A 52 11.61 -8.62 -8.94
N ILE A 53 11.76 -8.25 -7.66
CA ILE A 53 12.99 -8.51 -6.90
C ILE A 53 13.21 -10.01 -6.65
N GLY A 54 12.13 -10.75 -6.34
CA GLY A 54 12.20 -12.21 -6.22
C GLY A 54 12.66 -12.89 -7.52
N LEU A 55 12.26 -12.34 -8.66
CA LEU A 55 12.64 -12.82 -9.98
C LEU A 55 14.05 -12.40 -10.43
N LEU A 56 14.56 -11.22 -10.01
CA LEU A 56 15.93 -10.79 -10.34
C LEU A 56 16.99 -11.78 -9.86
N GLY A 57 16.71 -12.50 -8.75
CA GLY A 57 17.59 -13.53 -8.22
C GLY A 57 17.25 -14.95 -8.67
N PHE A 58 16.31 -15.12 -9.60
CA PHE A 58 15.83 -16.43 -10.02
C PHE A 58 16.62 -16.94 -11.24
N ASP A 59 17.30 -18.08 -11.06
CA ASP A 59 17.96 -18.81 -12.15
C ASP A 59 17.08 -20.01 -12.55
N SER A 60 16.64 -20.03 -13.81
CA SER A 60 15.83 -21.12 -14.36
C SER A 60 16.60 -22.43 -14.53
N ASN A 61 17.94 -22.39 -14.53
CA ASN A 61 18.77 -23.58 -14.60
C ASN A 61 18.93 -24.23 -13.21
N SER A 62 18.75 -23.45 -12.14
CA SER A 62 18.91 -23.86 -10.73
C SER A 62 17.65 -23.51 -9.93
N VAL A 63 16.52 -24.08 -10.35
CA VAL A 63 15.20 -23.77 -9.77
C VAL A 63 15.13 -24.07 -8.27
N VAL A 64 15.73 -25.16 -7.82
CA VAL A 64 15.71 -25.59 -6.41
C VAL A 64 16.33 -24.52 -5.49
N ASP A 65 17.42 -23.90 -5.93
CA ASP A 65 18.11 -22.85 -5.17
C ASP A 65 17.43 -21.47 -5.32
N SER A 66 16.69 -21.29 -6.41
CA SER A 66 16.04 -20.02 -6.76
C SER A 66 14.63 -19.86 -6.17
N VAL A 67 13.92 -20.96 -5.92
CA VAL A 67 12.57 -20.96 -5.34
C VAL A 67 12.51 -20.26 -3.98
N PRO A 68 13.43 -20.50 -3.01
CA PRO A 68 13.41 -19.79 -1.74
C PRO A 68 13.51 -18.27 -1.90
N LYS A 69 14.30 -17.79 -2.86
CA LYS A 69 14.49 -16.35 -3.12
C LYS A 69 13.26 -15.71 -3.77
N LEU A 70 12.60 -16.45 -4.67
CA LEU A 70 11.31 -16.06 -5.24
C LEU A 70 10.21 -16.01 -4.17
N LEU A 71 10.17 -17.00 -3.28
CA LEU A 71 9.21 -17.04 -2.16
C LEU A 71 9.42 -15.88 -1.19
N ASP A 72 10.66 -15.47 -0.92
CA ASP A 72 10.95 -14.28 -0.12
C ASP A 72 10.42 -13.00 -0.81
N GLY A 73 10.59 -12.86 -2.13
CA GLY A 73 10.01 -11.75 -2.90
C GLY A 73 8.48 -11.75 -2.98
N LEU A 74 7.86 -12.93 -3.02
CA LEU A 74 6.40 -13.08 -2.95
C LEU A 74 5.87 -12.73 -1.56
N LYS A 75 6.58 -13.11 -0.50
CA LYS A 75 6.21 -12.77 0.87
C LYS A 75 6.18 -11.26 1.08
N THR A 76 7.18 -10.53 0.56
CA THR A 76 7.21 -9.06 0.64
C THR A 76 6.09 -8.43 -0.17
N ALA A 77 5.84 -8.92 -1.38
CA ALA A 77 4.74 -8.49 -2.24
C ALA A 77 3.36 -8.62 -1.56
N PHE A 78 3.14 -9.70 -0.81
CA PHE A 78 1.92 -9.90 -0.03
C PHE A 78 1.77 -8.87 1.09
N VAL A 79 2.84 -8.62 1.85
CA VAL A 79 2.80 -7.67 2.97
C VAL A 79 2.49 -6.25 2.50
N THR A 80 3.10 -5.81 1.39
CA THR A 80 2.84 -4.48 0.82
C THR A 80 1.39 -4.32 0.35
N SER A 81 0.82 -5.38 -0.24
CA SER A 81 -0.58 -5.38 -0.67
C SER A 81 -1.55 -5.29 0.51
N ILE A 82 -1.31 -6.08 1.57
CA ILE A 82 -2.12 -6.06 2.79
C ILE A 82 -2.08 -4.68 3.45
N ALA A 83 -0.90 -4.05 3.52
CA ALA A 83 -0.75 -2.71 4.05
C ALA A 83 -1.55 -1.68 3.22
N GLY A 84 -1.44 -1.70 1.89
CA GLY A 84 -2.14 -0.77 1.01
C GLY A 84 -3.66 -0.90 1.09
N MET A 85 -4.18 -2.13 1.06
CA MET A 85 -5.61 -2.39 1.22
C MET A 85 -6.11 -2.05 2.63
N GLY A 86 -5.34 -2.39 3.67
CA GLY A 86 -5.69 -2.11 5.06
C GLY A 86 -5.84 -0.61 5.32
N LEU A 87 -4.88 0.19 4.84
CA LEU A 87 -4.96 1.65 4.96
C LEU A 87 -6.12 2.23 4.13
N ALA A 88 -6.42 1.68 2.95
CA ALA A 88 -7.55 2.12 2.12
C ALA A 88 -8.90 1.85 2.80
N ILE A 89 -9.04 0.69 3.47
CA ILE A 89 -10.22 0.34 4.25
C ILE A 89 -10.36 1.29 5.46
N LEU A 90 -9.27 1.54 6.19
CA LEU A 90 -9.27 2.48 7.32
C LEU A 90 -9.70 3.88 6.89
N LEU A 91 -9.17 4.40 5.78
CA LEU A 91 -9.63 5.67 5.21
C LEU A 91 -11.12 5.62 4.87
N SER A 92 -11.61 4.53 4.29
CA SER A 92 -13.04 4.38 3.98
C SER A 92 -13.92 4.50 5.21
N ILE A 93 -13.52 3.85 6.31
CA ILE A 93 -14.26 3.87 7.58
C ILE A 93 -14.25 5.28 8.18
N ILE A 94 -13.10 5.95 8.24
CA ILE A 94 -12.98 7.30 8.77
C ILE A 94 -13.82 8.29 7.96
N GLN A 95 -13.74 8.22 6.62
CA GLN A 95 -14.55 9.06 5.72
C GLN A 95 -16.04 8.85 5.94
N LYS A 96 -16.48 7.59 6.06
CA LYS A 96 -17.88 7.25 6.29
C LYS A 96 -18.39 7.77 7.64
N ILE A 97 -17.60 7.56 8.70
CA ILE A 97 -17.92 8.06 10.05
C ILE A 97 -18.01 9.60 10.05
N LYS A 98 -17.08 10.30 9.38
CA LYS A 98 -17.11 11.76 9.30
C LYS A 98 -18.31 12.27 8.49
N ALA A 99 -18.67 11.58 7.41
CA ALA A 99 -19.85 11.92 6.61
C ALA A 99 -21.16 11.73 7.41
N GLU A 100 -21.23 10.73 8.28
CA GLU A 100 -22.37 10.50 9.17
C GLU A 100 -22.39 11.50 10.35
N MET A 101 -21.22 11.89 10.89
CA MET A 101 -21.10 12.86 11.99
C MET A 101 -21.25 14.33 11.56
N MET A 102 -21.21 14.65 10.26
CA MET A 102 -21.57 15.99 9.75
C MET A 102 -23.02 15.95 9.27
N PRO A 103 -24.02 16.17 10.16
CA PRO A 103 -25.40 16.26 9.73
C PRO A 103 -25.50 17.35 8.67
N LYS A 104 -26.18 17.05 7.57
CA LYS A 104 -26.40 17.97 6.45
C LYS A 104 -27.02 19.28 6.95
N MET A 105 -26.19 20.24 7.35
CA MET A 105 -26.60 21.64 7.47
C MET A 105 -26.43 22.29 6.10
N LYS A 106 -27.21 21.80 5.14
CA LYS A 106 -27.59 22.53 3.93
C LYS A 106 -29.07 22.25 3.68
N LEU A 107 -29.86 23.03 4.43
CA LEU A 107 -31.10 23.70 4.03
C LEU A 107 -31.77 23.13 2.78
N GLN A 108 -33.00 22.64 2.98
CA GLN A 108 -34.10 22.81 2.02
C GLN A 108 -34.06 24.23 1.46
N PRO A 109 -34.26 24.37 0.16
CA PRO A 109 -35.63 24.53 -0.32
C PRO A 109 -36.05 23.48 -1.36
#